data_AF-A0A6P2CMN3-F1
#
_entry.id   AF-A0A6P2CMN3-F1
#
_cell.length_a   1.000
_cell.length_b   1.000
_cell.length_c   1.000
_cell.angle_alpha   90.00
_cell.angle_beta   90.00
_cell.angle_gamma   90.00
#
_symmetry.space_group_name_H-M   'P 1'
#
loop_
_entity.id
_entity.type
_entity.pdbx_description
1 polymer ?
#
loop_
_entity_poly.entity_id
_entity_poly.type
_entity_poly.pdbx_seq_one_letter_code
_entity_poly.pdbx_strand_id
1 'polypeptide(L)'
;MNKITLWTGMVALGVVATMMNTNSVRADDGVPSITAGTAGVPRMDVVDVSSNNGIITVSDYKKMQTYGVKAVIVKLSESDSYKNPYAAKQIANAKEAGLQVGAYHYSWYATKADAQNEAKYFTNYASSLNLPKDTLMVDDLEESYTKNSGVSANAAAFNAQVKAAGYNNTSTYTYASYVNETKLNFSYIGNNRVWMAQYPYQPSSSSLWNSSYGMWQWNSNTNFPGVKGTFDVSIDYQNLIATIANGYNNGIFYQNSQPASGYYYSPSLSTANGGYNWFENGQPYTGFRYYMGTYYWFINGVRQNAGWREAWNMKYYTDENGRALQGVQTIGNNKYYFGDNGTYYLRTNETLQQGNETFKSDINGVLKPWKGYIYDGSSANGGYRWYEDGQLYTGFRYYMGTYYWFVDGVRQNEGWRHAWGYTYWTDSTGRAVQGHQTIAGKDYYFGNDGTYYMR
;
A
#
# COMPACT_ATOMS: atom_id res chain seq x y z
N MET A 1 -56.77 2.63 -58.95
CA MET A 1 -57.00 3.16 -57.59
C MET A 1 -56.05 2.46 -56.64
N ASN A 2 -55.03 3.17 -56.15
CA ASN A 2 -54.57 3.13 -54.76
C ASN A 2 -53.37 4.07 -54.63
N LYS A 3 -53.55 5.08 -53.77
CA LYS A 3 -52.58 6.11 -53.42
C LYS A 3 -51.49 5.49 -52.56
N ILE A 4 -50.22 5.73 -52.87
CA ILE A 4 -49.10 5.45 -51.97
C ILE A 4 -48.42 6.77 -51.63
N THR A 5 -48.31 6.96 -50.32
CA THR A 5 -47.90 8.14 -49.56
C THR A 5 -46.39 8.36 -49.67
N LEU A 6 -45.99 9.61 -49.89
CA LEU A 6 -44.60 10.08 -49.77
C LEU A 6 -44.26 10.27 -48.27
N TRP A 7 -43.16 9.67 -47.84
CA TRP A 7 -42.45 10.03 -46.61
C TRP A 7 -41.04 10.50 -46.97
N THR A 8 -40.75 11.75 -46.65
CA THR A 8 -39.44 12.38 -46.67
C THR A 8 -38.70 12.03 -45.38
N GLY A 9 -37.50 11.48 -45.49
CA GLY A 9 -36.62 11.20 -44.36
C GLY A 9 -35.16 11.25 -44.80
N MET A 10 -34.44 12.26 -44.30
CA MET A 10 -33.07 12.65 -44.62
C MET A 10 -32.06 11.50 -44.72
N VAL A 11 -31.28 11.48 -45.80
CA VAL A 11 -30.01 10.74 -45.88
C VAL A 11 -28.96 11.56 -45.15
N ALA A 12 -28.55 11.09 -43.97
CA ALA A 12 -27.33 11.55 -43.33
C ALA A 12 -26.12 10.95 -44.08
N LEU A 13 -25.38 11.79 -44.80
CA LEU A 13 -24.07 11.46 -45.36
C LEU A 13 -23.08 11.25 -44.19
N GLY A 14 -22.94 9.99 -43.77
CA GLY A 14 -21.81 9.56 -42.94
C GLY A 14 -20.55 9.54 -43.79
N VAL A 15 -19.76 10.60 -43.74
CA VAL A 15 -18.36 10.55 -44.18
C VAL A 15 -17.62 9.73 -43.13
N VAL A 16 -17.46 8.43 -43.40
CA VAL A 16 -16.50 7.59 -42.70
C VAL A 16 -15.12 8.04 -43.18
N ALA A 17 -14.52 8.96 -42.45
CA ALA A 17 -13.09 9.20 -42.55
C ALA A 17 -12.39 7.97 -41.98
N THR A 18 -12.06 7.03 -42.85
CA THR A 18 -11.10 5.97 -42.54
C THR A 18 -9.78 6.67 -42.24
N MET A 19 -9.50 6.93 -40.96
CA MET A 19 -8.15 7.28 -40.53
C MET A 19 -7.28 6.06 -40.80
N MET A 20 -6.62 6.08 -41.96
CA MET A 20 -5.55 5.17 -42.28
C MET A 20 -4.52 5.27 -41.16
N ASN A 21 -4.33 4.16 -40.46
CA ASN A 21 -3.28 3.97 -39.47
C ASN A 21 -1.95 4.32 -40.16
N THR A 22 -1.42 5.50 -39.86
CA THR A 22 -0.22 5.99 -40.52
C THR A 22 0.93 5.08 -40.14
N ASN A 23 1.62 4.60 -41.18
CA ASN A 23 2.80 3.76 -41.10
C ASN A 23 3.71 4.21 -39.95
N SER A 24 4.03 3.27 -39.06
CA SER A 24 5.08 3.44 -38.06
C SER A 24 6.43 3.52 -38.77
N VAL A 25 6.79 4.70 -39.24
CA VAL A 25 8.05 4.97 -39.96
C VAL A 25 9.18 5.16 -38.95
N ARG A 26 10.30 4.46 -39.19
CA ARG A 26 11.54 4.59 -38.42
C ARG A 26 12.36 5.75 -39.00
N ALA A 27 13.11 6.47 -38.18
CA ALA A 27 14.06 7.46 -38.67
C ALA A 27 15.31 6.77 -39.25
N ASP A 28 15.47 6.79 -40.58
CA ASP A 28 16.78 6.58 -41.25
C ASP A 28 17.51 7.92 -41.41
N ASP A 29 16.77 9.03 -41.48
CA ASP A 29 17.23 10.41 -41.61
C ASP A 29 16.56 11.33 -40.56
N GLY A 30 17.27 11.58 -39.45
CA GLY A 30 16.87 12.55 -38.44
C GLY A 30 16.07 11.97 -37.26
N VAL A 31 16.80 11.45 -36.27
CA VAL A 31 16.24 11.09 -34.96
C VAL A 31 15.70 12.36 -34.28
N PRO A 32 14.42 12.39 -33.84
CA PRO A 32 13.82 13.59 -33.28
C PRO A 32 14.57 14.03 -32.02
N SER A 33 14.84 15.33 -31.91
CA SER A 33 15.40 15.91 -30.69
C SER A 33 14.35 15.94 -29.60
N ILE A 34 14.63 15.29 -28.46
CA ILE A 34 13.72 15.24 -27.32
C ILE A 34 14.31 16.02 -26.15
N THR A 35 13.47 16.80 -25.47
CA THR A 35 13.82 17.34 -24.15
C THR A 35 13.14 16.49 -23.08
N ALA A 36 13.91 16.01 -22.11
CA ALA A 36 13.38 15.24 -21.00
C ALA A 36 12.29 16.03 -20.24
N GLY A 37 11.20 15.35 -19.88
CA GLY A 37 10.01 15.97 -19.30
C GLY A 37 8.93 16.40 -20.31
N THR A 38 9.18 16.26 -21.62
CA THR A 38 8.11 16.40 -22.63
C THR A 38 6.98 15.41 -22.35
N ALA A 39 5.74 15.89 -22.23
CA ALA A 39 4.59 15.04 -21.97
C ALA A 39 4.27 14.12 -23.16
N GLY A 40 3.81 12.89 -22.88
CA GLY A 40 3.33 11.97 -23.90
C GLY A 40 4.41 11.19 -24.65
N VAL A 41 5.70 11.33 -24.30
CA VAL A 41 6.78 10.49 -24.86
C VAL A 41 7.01 9.24 -24.00
N PRO A 42 7.64 8.18 -24.55
CA PRO A 42 7.96 6.97 -23.80
C PRO A 42 8.86 7.26 -22.58
N ARG A 43 8.81 6.38 -21.57
CA ARG A 43 9.63 6.52 -20.34
C ARG A 43 11.13 6.42 -20.65
N MET A 44 11.96 7.09 -19.85
CA MET A 44 13.42 7.14 -19.97
C MET A 44 14.06 6.38 -18.80
N ASP A 45 13.75 5.09 -18.66
CA ASP A 45 14.18 4.31 -17.49
C ASP A 45 15.70 4.18 -17.41
N VAL A 46 16.37 4.10 -18.56
CA VAL A 46 17.80 3.84 -18.68
C VAL A 46 18.41 4.83 -19.65
N VAL A 47 19.59 5.35 -19.29
CA VAL A 47 20.49 6.02 -20.22
C VAL A 47 21.71 5.15 -20.47
N ASP A 48 22.25 5.14 -21.68
CA ASP A 48 23.51 4.49 -21.98
C ASP A 48 24.56 5.51 -22.41
N VAL A 49 25.81 5.26 -22.02
CA VAL A 49 26.88 6.26 -22.09
C VAL A 49 28.23 5.64 -22.47
N SER A 50 29.03 6.41 -23.20
CA SER A 50 30.37 6.03 -23.65
C SER A 50 31.37 7.16 -23.46
N SER A 51 32.52 7.09 -24.11
CA SER A 51 33.46 8.21 -24.15
C SER A 51 32.90 9.45 -24.85
N ASN A 52 31.87 9.30 -25.70
CA ASN A 52 31.21 10.43 -26.37
C ASN A 52 30.52 11.38 -25.39
N ASN A 53 30.11 10.88 -24.22
CA ASN A 53 29.46 11.69 -23.18
C ASN A 53 30.46 12.29 -22.18
N GLY A 54 31.74 11.90 -22.24
CA GLY A 54 32.77 12.31 -21.28
C GLY A 54 32.43 11.93 -19.83
N ILE A 55 32.88 12.75 -18.87
CA ILE A 55 32.52 12.58 -17.46
C ILE A 55 31.13 13.17 -17.20
N ILE A 56 30.23 12.35 -16.66
CA ILE A 56 28.92 12.78 -16.16
C ILE A 56 29.02 12.90 -14.65
N THR A 57 28.63 14.05 -14.08
CA THR A 57 28.78 14.28 -12.64
C THR A 57 27.67 13.60 -11.84
N VAL A 58 27.90 13.40 -10.53
CA VAL A 58 26.85 12.90 -9.61
C VAL A 58 25.62 13.80 -9.65
N SER A 59 25.82 15.12 -9.72
CA SER A 59 24.71 16.08 -9.80
C SER A 59 23.92 15.92 -11.10
N ASP A 60 24.58 15.60 -12.21
CA ASP A 60 23.90 15.42 -13.50
C ASP A 60 23.07 14.15 -13.51
N TYR A 61 23.60 13.04 -12.98
CA TYR A 61 22.81 11.82 -12.77
C TYR A 61 21.60 12.06 -11.86
N LYS A 62 21.76 12.83 -10.77
CA LYS A 62 20.64 13.22 -9.91
C LYS A 62 19.58 14.06 -10.64
N LYS A 63 19.98 14.94 -11.56
CA LYS A 63 19.02 15.67 -12.42
C LYS A 63 18.29 14.71 -13.36
N MET A 64 19.00 13.80 -14.01
CA MET A 64 18.40 12.78 -14.89
C MET A 64 17.36 11.93 -14.14
N GLN A 65 17.61 11.58 -12.87
CA GLN A 65 16.65 10.86 -12.03
C GLN A 65 15.31 11.60 -11.87
N THR A 66 15.32 12.93 -11.84
CA THR A 66 14.07 13.72 -11.78
C THR A 66 13.20 13.57 -13.02
N TYR A 67 13.77 13.09 -14.12
CA TYR A 67 13.08 12.79 -15.38
C TYR A 67 12.79 11.29 -15.54
N GLY A 68 12.98 10.49 -14.49
CA GLY A 68 12.61 9.07 -14.46
C GLY A 68 13.73 8.09 -14.77
N VAL A 69 14.97 8.55 -14.97
CA VAL A 69 16.14 7.67 -15.16
C VAL A 69 16.42 6.91 -13.86
N LYS A 70 16.51 5.58 -13.96
CA LYS A 70 16.71 4.64 -12.84
C LYS A 70 18.04 3.92 -12.92
N ALA A 71 18.61 3.80 -14.12
CA ALA A 71 19.87 3.11 -14.34
C ALA A 71 20.71 3.75 -15.45
N VAL A 72 22.01 3.41 -15.46
CA VAL A 72 22.93 3.71 -16.55
C VAL A 72 23.63 2.45 -17.04
N ILE A 73 23.80 2.31 -18.35
CA ILE A 73 24.64 1.26 -18.95
C ILE A 73 25.89 1.92 -19.54
N VAL A 74 27.07 1.54 -19.05
CA VAL A 74 28.34 2.22 -19.37
C VAL A 74 29.17 1.37 -20.34
N LYS A 75 29.65 1.96 -21.45
CA LYS A 75 30.63 1.30 -22.33
C LYS A 75 31.88 0.99 -21.54
N LEU A 76 32.30 -0.27 -21.48
CA LEU A 76 33.57 -0.62 -20.86
C LEU A 76 34.66 -0.79 -21.90
N SER A 77 34.39 -1.58 -22.94
CA SER A 77 35.39 -1.97 -23.92
C SER A 77 34.84 -2.07 -25.34
N GLU A 78 35.74 -2.11 -26.30
CA GLU A 78 35.47 -2.31 -27.71
C GLU A 78 36.57 -3.18 -28.32
N SER A 79 36.18 -4.19 -29.09
CA SER A 79 37.07 -5.26 -29.54
C SER A 79 37.90 -5.84 -28.37
N ASP A 80 39.14 -6.26 -28.60
CA ASP A 80 40.03 -6.78 -27.55
C ASP A 80 41.14 -5.79 -27.14
N SER A 81 40.96 -4.50 -27.47
CA SER A 81 42.03 -3.50 -27.34
C SER A 81 41.62 -2.18 -26.69
N TYR A 82 40.38 -1.71 -26.89
CA TYR A 82 39.95 -0.41 -26.39
C TYR A 82 39.25 -0.50 -25.02
N LYS A 83 39.57 0.43 -24.11
CA LYS A 83 38.85 0.69 -22.87
C LYS A 83 38.34 2.11 -22.85
N ASN A 84 37.08 2.28 -22.45
CA ASN A 84 36.53 3.61 -22.21
C ASN A 84 37.30 4.29 -21.05
N PRO A 85 37.99 5.41 -21.30
CA PRO A 85 38.81 6.08 -20.28
C PRO A 85 37.97 6.71 -19.17
N TYR A 86 36.68 6.94 -19.41
CA TYR A 86 35.76 7.54 -18.45
C TYR A 86 34.94 6.52 -17.67
N ALA A 87 35.00 5.23 -18.01
CA ALA A 87 34.14 4.19 -17.43
C ALA A 87 34.19 4.16 -15.90
N ALA A 88 35.40 4.19 -15.31
CA ALA A 88 35.56 4.18 -13.86
C ALA A 88 34.82 5.37 -13.18
N LYS A 89 34.91 6.57 -13.77
CA LYS A 89 34.27 7.76 -13.19
C LYS A 89 32.77 7.82 -13.47
N GLN A 90 32.33 7.37 -14.65
CA GLN A 90 30.91 7.23 -15.00
C GLN A 90 30.21 6.26 -14.03
N ILE A 91 30.81 5.07 -13.80
CA ILE A 91 30.29 4.06 -12.86
C ILE A 91 30.25 4.60 -11.43
N ALA A 92 31.36 5.17 -10.95
CA ALA A 92 31.44 5.66 -9.58
C ALA A 92 30.41 6.75 -9.31
N ASN A 93 30.30 7.73 -10.22
CA ASN A 93 29.36 8.84 -10.06
C ASN A 93 27.90 8.37 -10.16
N ALA A 94 27.58 7.39 -11.02
CA ALA A 94 26.23 6.84 -11.12
C ALA A 94 25.81 6.07 -9.86
N LYS A 95 26.70 5.23 -9.32
CA LYS A 95 26.47 4.54 -8.05
C LYS A 95 26.26 5.52 -6.90
N GLU A 96 27.07 6.58 -6.83
CA GLU A 96 26.93 7.64 -5.81
C GLU A 96 25.62 8.43 -5.96
N ALA A 97 25.12 8.59 -7.19
CA ALA A 97 23.79 9.15 -7.44
C ALA A 97 22.63 8.19 -7.08
N GLY A 98 22.93 6.92 -6.77
CA GLY A 98 21.92 5.90 -6.46
C GLY A 98 21.29 5.24 -7.69
N LEU A 99 21.89 5.38 -8.87
CA LEU A 99 21.48 4.66 -10.08
C LEU A 99 22.01 3.22 -10.06
N GLN A 100 21.24 2.30 -10.63
CA GLN A 100 21.76 0.98 -11.00
C GLN A 100 22.77 1.12 -12.15
N VAL A 101 23.78 0.27 -12.18
CA VAL A 101 24.84 0.32 -13.19
C VAL A 101 24.94 -1.01 -13.93
N GLY A 102 24.87 -0.93 -15.25
CA GLY A 102 25.18 -1.99 -16.19
C GLY A 102 26.39 -1.61 -17.04
N ALA A 103 26.82 -2.56 -17.85
CA ALA A 103 28.01 -2.43 -18.68
C ALA A 103 27.74 -2.99 -20.07
N TYR A 104 28.31 -2.38 -21.10
CA TYR A 104 28.27 -2.93 -22.45
C TYR A 104 29.66 -3.01 -23.11
N HIS A 105 29.75 -3.92 -24.08
CA HIS A 105 30.92 -4.16 -24.92
C HIS A 105 30.55 -3.99 -26.39
N TYR A 106 31.24 -3.08 -27.09
CA TYR A 106 31.04 -2.87 -28.54
C TYR A 106 31.82 -3.90 -29.34
N SER A 107 31.10 -4.80 -29.99
CA SER A 107 31.65 -6.06 -30.50
C SER A 107 32.18 -5.94 -31.94
N TRP A 108 33.36 -6.53 -32.17
CA TRP A 108 34.03 -6.61 -33.48
C TRP A 108 34.35 -8.06 -33.88
N TYR A 109 33.84 -9.06 -33.16
CA TYR A 109 34.18 -10.46 -33.44
C TYR A 109 33.61 -10.97 -34.77
N ALA A 110 34.44 -11.71 -35.53
CA ALA A 110 34.01 -12.40 -36.76
C ALA A 110 33.90 -13.92 -36.57
N THR A 111 34.59 -14.48 -35.57
CA THR A 111 34.58 -15.90 -35.23
C THR A 111 34.23 -16.15 -33.76
N LYS A 112 33.97 -17.41 -33.40
CA LYS A 112 33.75 -17.80 -31.99
C LYS A 112 34.96 -17.52 -31.11
N ALA A 113 36.18 -17.68 -31.65
CA ALA A 113 37.41 -17.43 -30.91
C ALA A 113 37.55 -15.94 -30.59
N ASP A 114 37.27 -15.07 -31.57
CA ASP A 114 37.26 -13.61 -31.37
C ASP A 114 36.22 -13.22 -30.33
N ALA A 115 35.01 -13.77 -30.44
CA ALA A 115 33.92 -13.52 -29.50
C ALA A 115 34.28 -13.91 -28.06
N GLN A 116 35.00 -15.02 -27.87
CA GLN A 116 35.52 -15.43 -26.56
C GLN A 116 36.64 -14.49 -26.06
N ASN A 117 37.52 -14.04 -26.95
CA ASN A 117 38.60 -13.10 -26.60
C ASN A 117 38.03 -11.74 -26.17
N GLU A 118 37.08 -11.20 -26.92
CA GLU A 118 36.38 -9.95 -26.63
C GLU A 118 35.58 -10.05 -25.31
N ALA A 119 34.82 -11.14 -25.10
CA ALA A 119 34.11 -11.38 -23.84
C ALA A 119 35.06 -11.47 -22.63
N LYS A 120 36.23 -12.10 -22.81
CA LYS A 120 37.26 -12.17 -21.77
C LYS A 120 37.85 -10.78 -21.49
N TYR A 121 38.13 -10.00 -22.53
CA TYR A 121 38.61 -8.63 -22.38
C TYR A 121 37.60 -7.76 -21.61
N PHE A 122 36.33 -7.83 -21.99
CA PHE A 122 35.21 -7.14 -21.35
C PHE A 122 35.07 -7.51 -19.87
N THR A 123 34.98 -8.81 -19.56
CA THR A 123 34.77 -9.28 -18.19
C THR A 123 35.98 -9.08 -17.28
N ASN A 124 37.20 -9.15 -17.82
CA ASN A 124 38.42 -8.78 -17.09
C ASN A 124 38.40 -7.30 -16.72
N TYR A 125 38.01 -6.42 -17.65
CA TYR A 125 37.93 -5.00 -17.34
C TYR A 125 36.82 -4.70 -16.32
N ALA A 126 35.63 -5.29 -16.49
CA ALA A 126 34.54 -5.22 -15.51
C ALA A 126 34.99 -5.65 -14.10
N SER A 127 35.74 -6.76 -14.03
CA SER A 127 36.31 -7.25 -12.76
C SER A 127 37.31 -6.26 -12.15
N SER A 128 38.17 -5.65 -12.96
CA SER A 128 39.14 -4.65 -12.47
C SER A 128 38.48 -3.35 -11.97
N LEU A 129 37.26 -3.08 -12.43
CA LEU A 129 36.41 -1.98 -11.96
C LEU A 129 35.53 -2.37 -10.76
N ASN A 130 35.70 -3.58 -10.22
CA ASN A 130 34.91 -4.12 -9.11
C ASN A 130 33.40 -4.07 -9.37
N LEU A 131 32.97 -4.40 -10.60
CA LEU A 131 31.55 -4.56 -10.89
C LEU A 131 31.00 -5.84 -10.22
N PRO A 132 29.87 -5.75 -9.50
CA PRO A 132 29.20 -6.92 -8.92
C PRO A 132 28.87 -8.00 -9.96
N LYS A 133 28.84 -9.27 -9.57
CA LYS A 133 28.59 -10.38 -10.50
C LYS A 133 27.15 -10.45 -11.03
N ASP A 134 26.22 -9.74 -10.41
CA ASP A 134 24.84 -9.54 -10.87
C ASP A 134 24.68 -8.32 -11.80
N THR A 135 25.76 -7.58 -12.09
CA THR A 135 25.77 -6.49 -13.07
C THR A 135 25.22 -6.95 -14.42
N LEU A 136 24.34 -6.15 -15.03
CA LEU A 136 23.89 -6.39 -16.41
C LEU A 136 25.07 -6.20 -17.37
N MET A 137 25.42 -7.27 -18.11
CA MET A 137 26.49 -7.29 -19.09
C MET A 137 25.91 -7.41 -20.50
N VAL A 138 26.11 -6.39 -21.33
CA VAL A 138 25.51 -6.29 -22.67
C VAL A 138 26.55 -6.54 -23.76
N ASP A 139 26.25 -7.45 -24.67
CA ASP A 139 26.93 -7.61 -25.96
C ASP A 139 26.28 -6.67 -26.99
N ASP A 140 27.02 -5.67 -27.48
CA ASP A 140 26.53 -4.67 -28.44
C ASP A 140 26.95 -5.08 -29.86
N LEU A 141 25.97 -5.63 -30.59
CA LEU A 141 26.09 -6.15 -31.95
C LEU A 141 25.46 -5.19 -32.96
N GLU A 142 26.26 -4.22 -33.40
CA GLU A 142 25.81 -3.25 -34.39
C GLU A 142 26.81 -2.95 -35.52
N GLU A 143 28.06 -3.40 -35.35
CA GLU A 143 29.16 -3.15 -36.28
C GLU A 143 29.03 -3.97 -37.57
N SER A 144 29.33 -3.37 -38.72
CA SER A 144 29.26 -4.01 -40.03
C SER A 144 30.19 -5.22 -40.15
N TYR A 145 31.36 -5.19 -39.51
CA TYR A 145 32.32 -6.30 -39.52
C TYR A 145 31.79 -7.59 -38.88
N THR A 146 30.86 -7.46 -37.92
CA THR A 146 30.22 -8.61 -37.26
C THR A 146 29.14 -9.27 -38.13
N LYS A 147 28.70 -8.62 -39.23
CA LYS A 147 27.63 -9.09 -40.14
C LYS A 147 28.10 -10.22 -41.07
N ASN A 148 28.42 -11.38 -40.49
CA ASN A 148 28.77 -12.60 -41.21
C ASN A 148 27.80 -13.75 -40.89
N SER A 149 27.88 -14.83 -41.66
CA SER A 149 26.98 -16.00 -41.51
C SER A 149 27.09 -16.71 -40.16
N GLY A 150 28.17 -16.47 -39.41
CA GLY A 150 28.43 -17.03 -38.08
C GLY A 150 27.89 -16.20 -36.91
N VAL A 151 27.31 -15.01 -37.14
CA VAL A 151 27.01 -14.03 -36.07
C VAL A 151 26.25 -14.63 -34.88
N SER A 152 25.23 -15.45 -35.12
CA SER A 152 24.43 -16.04 -34.03
C SER A 152 25.26 -17.00 -33.17
N ALA A 153 26.13 -17.78 -33.82
CA ALA A 153 27.01 -18.73 -33.15
C ALA A 153 28.15 -18.02 -32.40
N ASN A 154 28.61 -16.88 -32.91
CA ASN A 154 29.61 -16.04 -32.27
C ASN A 154 29.04 -15.32 -31.04
N ALA A 155 27.84 -14.74 -31.15
CA ALA A 155 27.14 -14.10 -30.03
C ALA A 155 26.81 -15.09 -28.91
N ALA A 156 26.41 -16.31 -29.26
CA ALA A 156 26.23 -17.39 -28.29
C ALA A 156 27.55 -17.72 -27.56
N ALA A 157 28.69 -17.70 -28.26
CA ALA A 157 30.00 -17.93 -27.66
C ALA A 157 30.44 -16.77 -26.74
N PHE A 158 30.20 -15.51 -27.14
CA PHE A 158 30.42 -14.32 -26.31
C PHE A 158 29.63 -14.43 -25.01
N ASN A 159 28.31 -14.62 -25.10
CA ASN A 159 27.41 -14.74 -23.96
C ASN A 159 27.81 -15.90 -23.02
N ALA A 160 28.18 -17.06 -23.57
CA ALA A 160 28.67 -18.20 -22.77
C ALA A 160 29.96 -17.85 -22.02
N GLN A 161 30.90 -17.13 -22.66
CA GLN A 161 32.15 -16.71 -22.05
C GLN A 161 31.92 -15.66 -20.94
N VAL A 162 30.98 -14.73 -21.12
CA VAL A 162 30.60 -13.76 -20.06
C VAL A 162 30.04 -14.48 -18.83
N LYS A 163 29.15 -15.45 -19.04
CA LYS A 163 28.59 -16.28 -17.95
C LYS A 163 29.65 -17.14 -17.27
N ALA A 164 30.61 -17.69 -18.03
CA ALA A 164 31.74 -18.44 -17.48
C ALA A 164 32.64 -17.59 -16.57
N ALA A 165 32.70 -16.26 -16.78
CA ALA A 165 33.39 -15.32 -15.89
C ALA A 165 32.56 -14.92 -14.64
N GLY A 166 31.38 -15.53 -14.45
CA GLY A 166 30.50 -15.38 -13.30
C GLY A 166 29.43 -14.30 -13.44
N TYR A 167 29.37 -13.58 -14.57
CA TYR A 167 28.34 -12.56 -14.80
C TYR A 167 27.12 -13.21 -15.49
N ASN A 168 26.10 -13.54 -14.70
CA ASN A 168 24.95 -14.30 -15.21
C ASN A 168 23.82 -13.43 -15.77
N ASN A 169 23.77 -12.15 -15.43
CA ASN A 169 22.81 -11.20 -15.97
C ASN A 169 23.31 -10.63 -17.30
N THR A 170 23.01 -11.32 -18.41
CA THR A 170 23.45 -10.93 -19.75
C THR A 170 22.31 -10.42 -20.63
N SER A 171 22.66 -9.59 -21.62
CA SER A 171 21.75 -9.08 -22.64
C SER A 171 22.48 -8.89 -23.97
N THR A 172 21.73 -8.81 -25.06
CA THR A 172 22.28 -8.46 -26.38
C THR A 172 21.60 -7.20 -26.87
N TYR A 173 22.40 -6.18 -27.18
CA TYR A 173 21.94 -4.98 -27.88
C TYR A 173 22.13 -5.14 -29.38
N THR A 174 21.16 -4.64 -30.15
CA THR A 174 21.25 -4.51 -31.61
C THR A 174 20.11 -3.63 -32.13
N TYR A 175 20.01 -3.43 -33.44
CA TYR A 175 18.91 -2.70 -34.10
C TYR A 175 18.16 -3.57 -35.10
N ALA A 176 16.89 -3.26 -35.36
CA ALA A 176 16.04 -4.15 -36.15
C ALA A 176 16.51 -4.38 -37.61
N SER A 177 17.28 -3.45 -38.21
CA SER A 177 17.86 -3.69 -39.55
C SER A 177 19.01 -4.69 -39.50
N TYR A 178 19.89 -4.61 -38.49
CA TYR A 178 20.94 -5.60 -38.26
C TYR A 178 20.38 -7.03 -38.18
N VAL A 179 19.29 -7.22 -37.43
CA VAL A 179 18.63 -8.53 -37.33
C VAL A 179 18.10 -9.00 -38.68
N ASN A 180 17.48 -8.10 -39.46
CA ASN A 180 16.96 -8.43 -40.78
C ASN A 180 18.06 -8.80 -41.78
N GLU A 181 19.19 -8.11 -41.75
CA GLU A 181 20.35 -8.31 -42.62
C GLU A 181 21.09 -9.60 -42.29
N THR A 182 21.30 -9.89 -41.00
CA THR A 182 22.16 -10.99 -40.55
C THR A 182 21.41 -12.27 -40.19
N LYS A 183 20.08 -12.20 -40.02
CA LYS A 183 19.25 -13.26 -39.45
C LYS A 183 19.72 -13.68 -38.04
N LEU A 184 20.22 -12.72 -37.26
CA LEU A 184 20.63 -12.94 -35.87
C LEU A 184 19.50 -13.63 -35.08
N ASN A 185 19.81 -14.80 -34.53
CA ASN A 185 18.88 -15.64 -33.80
C ASN A 185 19.15 -15.54 -32.29
N PHE A 186 18.14 -15.13 -31.52
CA PHE A 186 18.26 -14.90 -30.08
C PHE A 186 17.98 -16.14 -29.20
N SER A 187 17.83 -17.35 -29.75
CA SER A 187 17.51 -18.55 -28.97
C SER A 187 18.50 -18.85 -27.83
N TYR A 188 19.75 -18.38 -27.94
CA TYR A 188 20.78 -18.55 -26.91
C TYR A 188 20.57 -17.66 -25.67
N ILE A 189 19.76 -16.60 -25.77
CA ILE A 189 19.54 -15.62 -24.69
C ILE A 189 18.07 -15.33 -24.39
N GLY A 190 17.18 -15.53 -25.37
CA GLY A 190 15.75 -15.22 -25.31
C GLY A 190 15.43 -13.78 -25.70
N ASN A 191 14.30 -13.56 -26.39
CA ASN A 191 13.88 -12.21 -26.81
C ASN A 191 13.72 -11.24 -25.63
N ASN A 192 13.25 -11.74 -24.48
CA ASN A 192 13.10 -10.95 -23.24
C ASN A 192 14.43 -10.46 -22.62
N ARG A 193 15.57 -10.76 -23.25
CA ARG A 193 16.93 -10.33 -22.86
C ARG A 193 17.63 -9.60 -24.01
N VAL A 194 16.87 -9.17 -25.02
CA VAL A 194 17.36 -8.33 -26.11
C VAL A 194 17.04 -6.88 -25.79
N TRP A 195 18.01 -6.01 -26.03
CA TRP A 195 17.86 -4.57 -26.03
C TRP A 195 17.82 -4.10 -27.48
N MET A 196 16.61 -3.77 -27.97
CA MET A 196 16.39 -3.46 -29.38
C MET A 196 16.41 -1.95 -29.60
N ALA A 197 17.21 -1.45 -30.54
CA ALA A 197 17.19 -0.05 -30.96
C ALA A 197 16.27 0.15 -32.17
N GLN A 198 15.37 1.13 -32.03
CA GLN A 198 14.49 1.57 -33.11
C GLN A 198 13.87 2.92 -32.78
N TYR A 199 14.10 3.93 -33.63
CA TYR A 199 13.70 5.31 -33.33
C TYR A 199 12.46 5.70 -34.14
N PRO A 200 11.29 5.90 -33.50
CA PRO A 200 10.11 6.41 -34.16
C PRO A 200 10.28 7.91 -34.44
N TYR A 201 9.77 8.39 -35.58
CA TYR A 201 9.76 9.82 -35.88
C TYR A 201 8.91 10.63 -34.89
N GLN A 202 7.82 10.02 -34.40
CA GLN A 202 6.93 10.57 -33.37
C GLN A 202 6.83 9.59 -32.19
N PRO A 203 7.76 9.63 -31.23
CA PRO A 203 7.71 8.78 -30.05
C PRO A 203 6.46 9.10 -29.21
N SER A 204 5.73 8.07 -28.80
CA SER A 204 4.51 8.22 -27.98
C SER A 204 4.43 7.18 -26.86
N SER A 205 4.06 7.61 -25.66
CA SER A 205 3.78 6.74 -24.52
C SER A 205 2.56 5.83 -24.73
N SER A 206 1.68 6.16 -25.68
CA SER A 206 0.51 5.33 -26.05
C SER A 206 0.78 4.33 -27.16
N SER A 207 1.96 4.39 -27.81
CA SER A 207 2.34 3.52 -28.93
C SER A 207 3.78 3.05 -28.74
N LEU A 208 3.96 2.12 -27.81
CA LEU A 208 5.27 1.59 -27.45
C LEU A 208 5.70 0.50 -28.44
N TRP A 209 6.93 0.58 -28.97
CA TRP A 209 7.48 -0.44 -29.87
C TRP A 209 8.36 -1.43 -29.11
N ASN A 210 8.68 -2.56 -29.76
CA ASN A 210 9.64 -3.54 -29.25
C ASN A 210 9.32 -4.12 -27.86
N SER A 211 8.05 -4.11 -27.45
CA SER A 211 7.60 -4.59 -26.14
C SER A 211 7.72 -6.11 -25.94
N SER A 212 7.96 -6.87 -27.01
CA SER A 212 8.29 -8.29 -26.96
C SER A 212 9.75 -8.57 -26.54
N TYR A 213 10.60 -7.54 -26.51
CA TYR A 213 12.00 -7.64 -26.12
C TYR A 213 12.22 -7.24 -24.64
N GLY A 214 13.47 -7.35 -24.19
CA GLY A 214 13.88 -6.99 -22.83
C GLY A 214 13.87 -5.49 -22.57
N MET A 215 14.42 -4.72 -23.50
CA MET A 215 14.57 -3.26 -23.42
C MET A 215 14.46 -2.65 -24.82
N TRP A 216 14.03 -1.39 -24.92
CA TRP A 216 13.91 -0.66 -26.18
C TRP A 216 14.63 0.69 -26.09
N GLN A 217 15.70 0.87 -26.87
CA GLN A 217 16.29 2.19 -27.10
C GLN A 217 15.44 2.91 -28.14
N TRP A 218 14.70 3.92 -27.68
CA TRP A 218 13.68 4.57 -28.50
C TRP A 218 14.12 5.94 -29.02
N ASN A 219 15.20 6.51 -28.48
CA ASN A 219 15.76 7.76 -28.97
C ASN A 219 17.25 7.90 -28.62
N SER A 220 18.03 8.45 -29.55
CA SER A 220 19.46 8.76 -29.38
C SER A 220 19.78 10.26 -29.37
N ASN A 221 18.74 11.09 -29.28
CA ASN A 221 18.84 12.54 -29.37
C ASN A 221 18.07 13.23 -28.23
N THR A 222 18.28 12.77 -26.99
CA THR A 222 17.61 13.33 -25.81
C THR A 222 18.53 14.26 -25.02
N ASN A 223 18.05 15.47 -24.74
CA ASN A 223 18.68 16.43 -23.84
C ASN A 223 17.95 16.46 -22.49
N PHE A 224 18.70 16.43 -21.39
CA PHE A 224 18.17 16.61 -20.04
C PHE A 224 18.42 18.06 -19.58
N PRO A 225 17.38 18.83 -19.22
CA PRO A 225 17.58 20.21 -18.78
C PRO A 225 18.59 20.34 -17.64
N GLY A 226 19.57 21.22 -17.83
CA GLY A 226 20.65 21.45 -16.85
C GLY A 226 21.75 20.39 -16.85
N VAL A 227 21.73 19.43 -17.79
CA VAL A 227 22.81 18.46 -18.01
C VAL A 227 23.38 18.69 -19.41
N LYS A 228 24.71 18.75 -19.52
CA LYS A 228 25.38 18.96 -20.81
C LYS A 228 25.46 17.65 -21.59
N GLY A 229 25.06 17.70 -22.86
CA GLY A 229 25.24 16.60 -23.81
C GLY A 229 23.92 16.03 -24.32
N THR A 230 24.05 15.08 -25.23
CA THR A 230 22.94 14.31 -25.81
C THR A 230 23.06 12.87 -25.32
N PHE A 231 21.92 12.24 -25.05
CA PHE A 231 21.86 10.93 -24.43
C PHE A 231 20.91 10.01 -25.20
N ASP A 232 21.29 8.74 -25.17
CA ASP A 232 20.48 7.64 -25.63
C ASP A 232 19.57 7.21 -24.48
N VAL A 233 18.28 7.03 -24.75
CA VAL A 233 17.26 6.71 -23.75
C VAL A 233 16.50 5.45 -24.12
N SER A 234 16.31 4.63 -23.09
CA SER A 234 15.68 3.33 -23.22
C SER A 234 14.54 3.11 -22.23
N ILE A 235 13.59 2.28 -22.65
CA ILE A 235 12.58 1.66 -21.82
C ILE A 235 13.05 0.27 -21.39
N ASP A 236 13.18 0.03 -20.09
CA ASP A 236 13.39 -1.32 -19.55
C ASP A 236 12.01 -2.00 -19.38
N TYR A 237 11.69 -3.00 -20.22
CA TYR A 237 10.39 -3.70 -20.14
C TYR A 237 10.43 -4.84 -19.13
N GLN A 238 11.57 -5.52 -19.01
CA GLN A 238 11.71 -6.77 -18.27
C GLN A 238 12.56 -6.61 -17.00
N ASN A 239 12.88 -5.37 -16.61
CA ASN A 239 13.72 -5.04 -15.47
C ASN A 239 15.10 -5.71 -15.59
N LEU A 240 15.73 -5.59 -16.77
CA LEU A 240 17.05 -6.15 -17.03
C LEU A 240 18.11 -5.58 -16.10
N ILE A 241 17.96 -4.31 -15.72
CA ILE A 241 18.90 -3.56 -14.88
C ILE A 241 18.21 -2.85 -13.72
N ALA A 242 17.04 -2.26 -13.96
CA ALA A 242 16.27 -1.58 -12.92
C ALA A 242 15.39 -2.62 -12.21
N THR A 243 15.96 -3.36 -11.26
CA THR A 243 15.17 -4.29 -10.44
C THR A 243 14.00 -3.56 -9.78
N ILE A 244 12.81 -4.18 -9.82
CA ILE A 244 11.66 -3.65 -9.09
C ILE A 244 11.96 -3.79 -7.60
N ALA A 245 12.29 -2.69 -6.93
CA ALA A 245 12.40 -2.69 -5.48
C ALA A 245 10.99 -2.89 -4.91
N ASN A 246 10.76 -4.06 -4.34
CA ASN A 246 9.59 -4.39 -3.53
C ASN A 246 10.10 -4.81 -2.15
N GLY A 247 9.49 -4.28 -1.10
CA GLY A 247 9.86 -4.58 0.28
C GLY A 247 10.65 -3.48 0.98
N TYR A 248 10.90 -3.69 2.27
CA TYR A 248 11.66 -2.78 3.12
C TYR A 248 13.17 -2.95 2.91
N ASN A 249 13.84 -1.89 2.44
CA ASN A 249 15.28 -1.86 2.21
C ASN A 249 15.85 -0.48 2.59
N ASN A 250 16.98 -0.44 3.29
CA ASN A 250 17.68 0.80 3.69
C ASN A 250 16.77 1.87 4.32
N GLY A 251 15.83 1.46 5.18
CA GLY A 251 14.95 2.38 5.88
C GLY A 251 13.68 2.78 5.11
N ILE A 252 13.52 2.35 3.86
CA ILE A 252 12.38 2.71 3.00
C ILE A 252 11.69 1.44 2.49
N PHE A 253 10.38 1.38 2.62
CA PHE A 253 9.55 0.37 1.97
C PHE A 253 9.17 0.81 0.56
N TYR A 254 9.52 -0.02 -0.41
CA TYR A 254 9.19 0.20 -1.81
C TYR A 254 8.06 -0.74 -2.25
N GLN A 255 7.18 -0.21 -3.09
CA GLN A 255 6.28 -0.99 -3.93
C GLN A 255 6.45 -0.48 -5.36
N ASN A 256 6.77 -1.38 -6.29
CA ASN A 256 7.03 -1.05 -7.68
C ASN A 256 8.11 0.04 -7.85
N SER A 257 9.19 -0.04 -7.06
CA SER A 257 10.29 0.93 -7.01
C SER A 257 9.92 2.35 -6.59
N GLN A 258 8.75 2.56 -5.98
CA GLN A 258 8.35 3.83 -5.38
C GLN A 258 8.16 3.67 -3.88
N PRO A 259 8.55 4.66 -3.05
CA PRO A 259 8.23 4.65 -1.63
C PRO A 259 6.71 4.55 -1.44
N ALA A 260 6.25 3.50 -0.75
CA ALA A 260 4.82 3.21 -0.67
C ALA A 260 4.20 3.75 0.63
N SER A 261 2.92 4.12 0.56
CA SER A 261 2.11 4.52 1.72
C SER A 261 0.95 3.55 1.89
N GLY A 262 0.78 3.00 3.09
CA GLY A 262 -0.33 2.11 3.40
C GLY A 262 0.07 0.91 4.25
N TYR A 263 -0.85 -0.05 4.30
CA TYR A 263 -0.74 -1.27 5.10
C TYR A 263 -0.23 -2.43 4.25
N TYR A 264 0.96 -2.95 4.58
CA TYR A 264 1.66 -3.95 3.78
C TYR A 264 2.20 -5.08 4.64
N TYR A 265 2.16 -6.30 4.09
CA TYR A 265 2.93 -7.42 4.63
C TYR A 265 4.41 -7.20 4.28
N SER A 266 5.24 -7.02 5.30
CA SER A 266 6.67 -6.71 5.16
C SER A 266 7.49 -7.36 6.27
N PRO A 267 7.68 -8.70 6.23
CA PRO A 267 8.42 -9.42 7.26
C PRO A 267 9.90 -8.99 7.36
N SER A 268 10.43 -8.29 6.35
CA SER A 268 11.77 -7.71 6.39
C SER A 268 11.91 -6.49 7.31
N LEU A 269 10.81 -5.81 7.66
CA LEU A 269 10.82 -4.81 8.73
C LEU A 269 10.65 -5.50 10.10
N SER A 270 9.63 -6.34 10.22
CA SER A 270 9.33 -7.11 11.43
C SER A 270 8.38 -8.27 11.11
N THR A 271 8.55 -9.39 11.81
CA THR A 271 7.64 -10.55 11.77
C THR A 271 6.59 -10.51 12.89
N ALA A 272 6.69 -9.57 13.83
CA ALA A 272 5.77 -9.46 14.95
C ALA A 272 4.33 -9.25 14.46
N ASN A 273 3.38 -9.80 15.21
CA ASN A 273 1.94 -9.62 14.95
C ASN A 273 1.55 -9.97 13.51
N GLY A 274 2.14 -11.00 12.93
CA GLY A 274 1.84 -11.49 11.58
C GLY A 274 2.57 -10.75 10.45
N GLY A 275 3.56 -9.90 10.76
CA GLY A 275 4.43 -9.26 9.78
C GLY A 275 3.80 -8.13 8.97
N TYR A 276 2.70 -7.56 9.45
CA TYR A 276 2.02 -6.44 8.81
C TYR A 276 2.44 -5.10 9.38
N ASN A 277 2.68 -4.15 8.49
CA ASN A 277 3.25 -2.86 8.81
C ASN A 277 2.53 -1.72 8.10
N TRP A 278 2.60 -0.51 8.67
CA TRP A 278 2.16 0.71 8.01
C TRP A 278 3.35 1.59 7.63
N PHE A 279 3.35 2.04 6.38
CA PHE A 279 4.33 2.96 5.84
C PHE A 279 3.69 4.27 5.38
N GLU A 280 4.43 5.37 5.47
CA GLU A 280 4.10 6.66 4.87
C GLU A 280 5.29 7.14 4.06
N ASN A 281 5.12 7.24 2.74
CA ASN A 281 6.21 7.54 1.80
C ASN A 281 7.42 6.60 2.02
N GLY A 282 7.12 5.31 2.21
CA GLY A 282 8.06 4.24 2.52
C GLY A 282 8.60 4.23 3.96
N GLN A 283 8.34 5.25 4.77
CA GLN A 283 8.85 5.33 6.15
C GLN A 283 7.92 4.62 7.14
N PRO A 284 8.42 3.87 8.12
CA PRO A 284 7.59 3.25 9.15
C PRO A 284 6.82 4.29 9.98
N TYR A 285 5.52 4.05 10.19
CA TYR A 285 4.63 4.99 10.87
C TYR A 285 4.34 4.63 12.34
N THR A 286 4.18 5.63 13.21
CA THR A 286 3.72 5.45 14.60
C THR A 286 2.42 6.20 14.82
N GLY A 287 1.37 5.49 15.25
CA GLY A 287 0.06 6.07 15.54
C GLY A 287 -1.11 5.21 15.04
N PHE A 288 -2.31 5.81 14.98
CA PHE A 288 -3.50 5.17 14.41
C PHE A 288 -3.67 5.44 12.92
N ARG A 289 -4.07 4.41 12.17
CA ARG A 289 -4.51 4.54 10.78
C ARG A 289 -5.80 3.75 10.55
N TYR A 290 -6.73 4.40 9.86
CA TYR A 290 -7.99 3.78 9.46
C TYR A 290 -7.78 2.95 8.19
N TYR A 291 -8.16 1.69 8.23
CA TYR A 291 -8.01 0.77 7.11
C TYR A 291 -9.09 -0.30 7.18
N MET A 292 -9.69 -0.65 6.04
CA MET A 292 -10.72 -1.72 5.94
C MET A 292 -11.76 -1.71 7.09
N GLY A 293 -12.35 -0.55 7.34
CA GLY A 293 -13.50 -0.42 8.24
C GLY A 293 -13.17 -0.26 9.72
N THR A 294 -11.90 -0.12 10.12
CA THR A 294 -11.52 0.12 11.53
C THR A 294 -10.15 0.80 11.65
N TYR A 295 -9.78 1.21 12.86
CA TYR A 295 -8.45 1.71 13.19
C TYR A 295 -7.50 0.58 13.59
N TYR A 296 -6.23 0.75 13.24
CA TYR A 296 -5.11 -0.09 13.66
C TYR A 296 -4.02 0.78 14.29
N TRP A 297 -3.37 0.29 15.35
CA TRP A 297 -2.27 0.98 16.01
C TRP A 297 -0.91 0.46 15.56
N PHE A 298 0.00 1.36 15.24
CA PHE A 298 1.35 1.04 14.77
C PHE A 298 2.41 1.71 15.65
N ILE A 299 3.53 1.03 15.86
CA ILE A 299 4.73 1.58 16.50
C ILE A 299 5.91 1.28 15.58
N ASN A 300 6.57 2.31 15.07
CA ASN A 300 7.66 2.22 14.09
C ASN A 300 7.30 1.31 12.91
N GLY A 301 6.10 1.51 12.39
CA GLY A 301 5.49 0.74 11.31
C GLY A 301 4.87 -0.57 11.75
N VAL A 302 5.22 -1.14 12.89
CA VAL A 302 4.77 -2.49 13.29
C VAL A 302 3.37 -2.44 13.90
N ARG A 303 2.43 -3.23 13.35
CA ARG A 303 1.07 -3.36 13.92
C ARG A 303 1.13 -3.88 15.35
N GLN A 304 0.32 -3.32 16.24
CA GLN A 304 0.13 -3.82 17.60
C GLN A 304 -1.23 -4.50 17.71
N ASN A 305 -1.24 -5.76 18.18
CA ASN A 305 -2.45 -6.55 18.39
C ASN A 305 -3.13 -6.20 19.73
N ALA A 306 -3.56 -7.18 20.53
CA ALA A 306 -4.43 -6.95 21.67
C ALA A 306 -3.87 -5.92 22.66
N GLY A 307 -4.70 -4.96 23.08
CA GLY A 307 -4.39 -4.10 24.21
C GLY A 307 -4.91 -2.66 24.12
N TRP A 308 -4.73 -1.97 25.25
CA TRP A 308 -5.11 -0.57 25.42
C TRP A 308 -4.19 0.38 24.66
N ARG A 309 -4.78 1.39 24.02
CA ARG A 309 -4.09 2.43 23.25
C ARG A 309 -4.65 3.81 23.59
N GLU A 310 -3.83 4.83 23.43
CA GLU A 310 -4.23 6.22 23.64
C GLU A 310 -3.85 7.07 22.44
N ALA A 311 -4.80 7.86 21.96
CA ALA A 311 -4.62 8.81 20.87
C ALA A 311 -5.72 9.87 20.92
N TRP A 312 -5.43 11.08 20.43
CA TRP A 312 -6.40 12.18 20.43
C TRP A 312 -7.05 12.44 21.80
N ASN A 313 -6.28 12.22 22.88
CA ASN A 313 -6.75 12.31 24.27
C ASN A 313 -7.92 11.36 24.61
N MET A 314 -8.06 10.27 23.87
CA MET A 314 -9.08 9.24 24.02
C MET A 314 -8.42 7.87 24.18
N LYS A 315 -9.15 6.94 24.80
CA LYS A 315 -8.69 5.58 25.07
C LYS A 315 -9.37 4.58 24.14
N TYR A 316 -8.62 3.64 23.60
CA TYR A 316 -9.06 2.63 22.64
C TYR A 316 -8.58 1.25 23.08
N TYR A 317 -9.18 0.20 22.53
CA TYR A 317 -8.67 -1.16 22.64
C TYR A 317 -8.59 -1.81 21.26
N THR A 318 -7.44 -2.35 20.91
CA THR A 318 -7.27 -3.18 19.70
C THR A 318 -7.39 -4.66 20.06
N ASP A 319 -7.98 -5.46 19.18
CA ASP A 319 -8.16 -6.91 19.36
C ASP A 319 -6.91 -7.72 18.95
N GLU A 320 -7.02 -9.05 18.98
CA GLU A 320 -5.95 -9.98 18.58
C GLU A 320 -5.50 -9.84 17.12
N ASN A 321 -6.29 -9.19 16.28
CA ASN A 321 -5.96 -8.88 14.89
C ASN A 321 -5.53 -7.41 14.71
N GLY A 322 -5.36 -6.67 15.81
CA GLY A 322 -4.99 -5.26 15.84
C GLY A 322 -6.12 -4.30 15.46
N ARG A 323 -7.36 -4.78 15.34
CA ARG A 323 -8.52 -3.96 14.98
C ARG A 323 -9.05 -3.24 16.21
N ALA A 324 -9.26 -1.94 16.13
CA ALA A 324 -9.93 -1.20 17.19
C ALA A 324 -11.36 -1.70 17.37
N LEU A 325 -11.75 -1.91 18.63
CA LEU A 325 -13.06 -2.43 19.02
C LEU A 325 -14.16 -1.37 18.97
N GLN A 326 -15.40 -1.83 18.81
CA GLN A 326 -16.63 -1.04 18.93
C GLN A 326 -17.66 -1.76 19.79
N GLY A 327 -18.66 -1.01 20.22
CA GLY A 327 -19.78 -1.53 20.99
C GLY A 327 -19.38 -2.03 22.36
N VAL A 328 -20.25 -2.87 22.94
CA VAL A 328 -20.02 -3.48 24.24
C VAL A 328 -19.08 -4.67 24.07
N GLN A 329 -17.96 -4.66 24.80
CA GLN A 329 -16.91 -5.67 24.72
C GLN A 329 -16.52 -6.15 26.11
N THR A 330 -16.27 -7.44 26.24
CA THR A 330 -15.74 -8.04 27.47
C THR A 330 -14.23 -8.16 27.34
N ILE A 331 -13.49 -7.49 28.22
CA ILE A 331 -12.02 -7.52 28.25
C ILE A 331 -11.60 -7.96 29.66
N GLY A 332 -11.03 -9.15 29.75
CA GLY A 332 -10.84 -9.83 31.05
C GLY A 332 -12.20 -10.09 31.70
N ASN A 333 -12.36 -9.66 32.96
CA ASN A 333 -13.60 -9.86 33.72
C ASN A 333 -14.59 -8.68 33.64
N ASN A 334 -14.24 -7.62 32.90
CA ASN A 334 -15.00 -6.38 32.86
C ASN A 334 -15.63 -6.15 31.47
N LYS A 335 -16.83 -5.57 31.45
CA LYS A 335 -17.44 -5.03 30.24
C LYS A 335 -17.04 -3.58 30.03
N TYR A 336 -16.87 -3.16 28.79
CA TYR A 336 -16.55 -1.80 28.38
C TYR A 336 -17.38 -1.43 27.15
N TYR A 337 -17.60 -0.14 26.92
CA TYR A 337 -18.33 0.36 25.75
C TYR A 337 -17.45 1.28 24.91
N PHE A 338 -17.24 0.96 23.63
CA PHE A 338 -16.37 1.71 22.70
C PHE A 338 -17.13 2.53 21.66
N GLY A 339 -18.45 2.70 21.85
CA GLY A 339 -19.33 3.35 20.89
C GLY A 339 -19.67 2.48 19.67
N ASP A 340 -20.85 2.68 19.10
CA ASP A 340 -21.32 2.00 17.86
C ASP A 340 -21.35 2.92 16.64
N ASN A 341 -20.74 4.11 16.76
CA ASN A 341 -20.92 5.22 15.84
C ASN A 341 -19.66 5.55 15.01
N GLY A 342 -18.77 4.58 14.79
CA GLY A 342 -17.54 4.84 14.02
C GLY A 342 -16.44 5.54 14.80
N THR A 343 -16.57 5.73 16.12
CA THR A 343 -15.59 6.51 16.91
C THR A 343 -14.60 5.65 17.71
N TYR A 344 -14.93 4.39 18.02
CA TYR A 344 -14.04 3.37 18.60
C TYR A 344 -13.42 3.66 19.98
N TYR A 345 -13.61 4.85 20.55
CA TYR A 345 -13.05 5.20 21.86
C TYR A 345 -13.96 4.75 23.01
N LEU A 346 -13.33 4.37 24.11
CA LEU A 346 -13.96 3.98 25.36
C LEU A 346 -14.82 5.11 25.93
N ARG A 347 -16.08 4.79 26.24
CA ARG A 347 -17.01 5.67 26.94
C ARG A 347 -16.82 5.56 28.44
N THR A 348 -16.65 6.69 29.11
CA THR A 348 -16.47 6.78 30.57
C THR A 348 -17.52 7.72 31.15
N ASN A 349 -18.04 7.39 32.33
CA ASN A 349 -19.13 8.14 32.99
C ASN A 349 -20.39 8.32 32.14
N GLU A 350 -20.65 7.42 31.19
CA GLU A 350 -21.79 7.50 30.29
C GLU A 350 -22.83 6.43 30.61
N THR A 351 -24.09 6.77 30.34
CA THR A 351 -25.20 5.82 30.41
C THR A 351 -25.41 5.18 29.04
N LEU A 352 -25.54 3.86 29.01
CA LEU A 352 -25.85 3.10 27.81
C LEU A 352 -27.15 2.32 28.02
N GLN A 353 -28.09 2.44 27.10
CA GLN A 353 -29.26 1.57 27.04
C GLN A 353 -29.01 0.48 25.98
N GLN A 354 -29.11 -0.78 26.38
CA GLN A 354 -28.97 -1.93 25.49
C GLN A 354 -30.18 -2.84 25.67
N GLY A 355 -31.11 -2.78 24.72
CA GLY A 355 -32.43 -3.42 24.88
C GLY A 355 -33.18 -2.82 26.07
N ASN A 356 -33.62 -3.69 27.00
CA ASN A 356 -34.35 -3.30 28.20
C ASN A 356 -33.44 -2.97 29.39
N GLU A 357 -32.13 -3.14 29.24
CA GLU A 357 -31.14 -2.93 30.30
C GLU A 357 -30.44 -1.60 30.14
N THR A 358 -30.28 -0.89 31.26
CA THR A 358 -29.55 0.36 31.36
C THR A 358 -28.27 0.14 32.16
N PHE A 359 -27.16 0.62 31.62
CA PHE A 359 -25.83 0.51 32.18
C PHE A 359 -25.22 1.88 32.41
N LYS A 360 -24.24 1.97 33.30
CA LYS A 360 -23.36 3.13 33.47
C LYS A 360 -21.91 2.68 33.44
N SER A 361 -21.09 3.35 32.63
CA SER A 361 -19.65 3.20 32.73
C SER A 361 -19.11 4.09 33.86
N ASP A 362 -18.13 3.59 34.61
CA ASP A 362 -17.43 4.39 35.62
C ASP A 362 -16.31 5.25 35.00
N ILE A 363 -15.53 5.93 35.85
CA ILE A 363 -14.39 6.77 35.43
C ILE A 363 -13.31 5.98 34.68
N ASN A 364 -13.22 4.66 34.90
CA ASN A 364 -12.29 3.78 34.21
C ASN A 364 -12.95 3.10 32.98
N GLY A 365 -14.21 3.41 32.71
CA GLY A 365 -14.99 2.88 31.60
C GLY A 365 -15.61 1.50 31.86
N VAL A 366 -15.52 0.96 33.08
CA VAL A 366 -16.12 -0.33 33.40
C VAL A 366 -17.63 -0.18 33.40
N LEU A 367 -18.29 -0.91 32.50
CA LEU A 367 -19.71 -0.86 32.26
C LEU A 367 -20.45 -1.77 33.26
N LYS A 368 -21.31 -1.19 34.10
CA LYS A 368 -22.10 -1.91 35.09
C LYS A 368 -23.59 -1.65 34.90
N PRO A 369 -24.45 -2.65 35.12
CA PRO A 369 -25.89 -2.43 35.10
C PRO A 369 -26.29 -1.46 36.21
N TRP A 370 -27.32 -0.65 35.95
CA TRP A 370 -27.92 0.20 36.97
C TRP A 370 -28.52 -0.64 38.10
N LYS A 371 -28.28 -0.21 39.34
CA LYS A 371 -28.80 -0.87 40.54
C LYS A 371 -29.09 0.13 41.65
N GLY A 372 -30.30 0.07 42.20
CA GLY A 372 -30.79 0.94 43.27
C GLY A 372 -31.77 2.02 42.78
N TYR A 373 -32.09 2.96 43.66
CA TYR A 373 -32.96 4.11 43.38
C TYR A 373 -32.17 5.23 42.70
N ILE A 374 -32.29 5.35 41.38
CA ILE A 374 -31.42 6.17 40.54
C ILE A 374 -32.23 7.30 39.89
N TYR A 375 -31.62 8.49 39.81
CA TYR A 375 -32.18 9.59 39.03
C TYR A 375 -31.98 9.32 37.54
N ASP A 376 -33.07 9.21 36.81
CA ASP A 376 -33.10 8.96 35.37
C ASP A 376 -33.88 10.01 34.57
N GLY A 377 -34.41 11.03 35.25
CA GLY A 377 -35.12 12.14 34.64
C GLY A 377 -36.56 11.83 34.21
N SER A 378 -37.11 10.67 34.59
CA SER A 378 -38.52 10.34 34.33
C SER A 378 -39.48 11.31 35.04
N SER A 379 -40.73 11.42 34.56
CA SER A 379 -41.74 12.22 35.25
C SER A 379 -42.21 11.62 36.59
N ALA A 380 -41.81 10.38 36.88
CA ALA A 380 -42.17 9.65 38.08
C ALA A 380 -41.31 10.06 39.28
N ASN A 381 -41.94 10.18 40.45
CA ASN A 381 -41.27 10.39 41.75
C ASN A 381 -40.13 11.45 41.74
N GLY A 382 -40.29 12.55 40.99
CA GLY A 382 -39.27 13.60 40.89
C GLY A 382 -38.02 13.20 40.10
N GLY A 383 -38.13 12.25 39.17
CA GLY A 383 -37.02 11.81 38.32
C GLY A 383 -36.32 10.53 38.76
N TYR A 384 -36.84 9.82 39.77
CA TYR A 384 -36.18 8.64 40.34
C TYR A 384 -36.98 7.36 40.14
N ARG A 385 -36.30 6.30 39.69
CA ARG A 385 -36.84 4.94 39.61
C ARG A 385 -35.86 3.92 40.18
N TRP A 386 -36.39 2.78 40.63
CA TRP A 386 -35.58 1.66 41.12
C TRP A 386 -35.19 0.72 39.98
N TYR A 387 -33.90 0.43 39.89
CA TYR A 387 -33.32 -0.52 38.96
C TYR A 387 -32.69 -1.71 39.69
N GLU A 388 -32.82 -2.92 39.15
CA GLU A 388 -32.05 -4.10 39.53
C GLU A 388 -31.52 -4.72 38.23
N ASP A 389 -30.22 -5.03 38.20
CA ASP A 389 -29.53 -5.59 37.03
C ASP A 389 -29.84 -4.84 35.70
N GLY A 390 -29.96 -3.50 35.81
CA GLY A 390 -30.19 -2.61 34.67
C GLY A 390 -31.64 -2.48 34.24
N GLN A 391 -32.57 -3.23 34.84
CA GLN A 391 -33.98 -3.23 34.49
C GLN A 391 -34.83 -2.54 35.57
N LEU A 392 -35.98 -2.00 35.16
CA LEU A 392 -36.95 -1.42 36.08
C LEU A 392 -37.51 -2.50 37.02
N TYR A 393 -37.46 -2.24 38.32
CA TYR A 393 -37.81 -3.22 39.34
C TYR A 393 -39.29 -3.14 39.73
N THR A 394 -39.95 -4.30 39.79
CA THR A 394 -41.28 -4.46 40.39
C THR A 394 -41.19 -5.38 41.60
N GLY A 395 -41.61 -4.89 42.76
CA GLY A 395 -41.56 -5.64 44.02
C GLY A 395 -41.20 -4.80 45.24
N PHE A 396 -40.87 -5.46 46.35
CA PHE A 396 -40.45 -4.82 47.59
C PHE A 396 -38.92 -4.71 47.69
N ARG A 397 -38.43 -3.49 47.94
CA ARG A 397 -37.01 -3.27 48.26
C ARG A 397 -36.79 -2.49 49.55
N TYR A 398 -35.86 -2.99 50.36
CA TYR A 398 -35.39 -2.30 51.56
C TYR A 398 -34.46 -1.16 51.16
N TYR A 399 -34.79 0.04 51.60
CA TYR A 399 -34.05 1.27 51.31
C TYR A 399 -34.30 2.27 52.43
N MET A 400 -33.31 3.08 52.81
CA MET A 400 -33.45 4.14 53.83
C MET A 400 -34.26 3.75 55.09
N GLY A 401 -33.96 2.56 55.64
CA GLY A 401 -34.49 2.10 56.92
C GLY A 401 -35.85 1.40 56.89
N THR A 402 -36.48 1.20 55.73
CA THR A 402 -37.76 0.45 55.61
C THR A 402 -37.92 -0.16 54.21
N TYR A 403 -38.99 -0.91 54.00
CA TYR A 403 -39.38 -1.45 52.70
C TYR A 403 -40.24 -0.46 51.90
N TYR A 404 -40.04 -0.43 50.59
CA TYR A 404 -40.80 0.35 49.63
C TYR A 404 -41.30 -0.57 48.50
N TRP A 405 -42.49 -0.32 47.99
CA TRP A 405 -43.05 -1.05 46.86
C TRP A 405 -42.84 -0.29 45.55
N PHE A 406 -42.30 -0.98 44.55
CA PHE A 406 -42.07 -0.45 43.21
C PHE A 406 -42.89 -1.21 42.17
N VAL A 407 -43.36 -0.49 41.16
CA VAL A 407 -43.97 -1.06 39.93
C VAL A 407 -43.28 -0.37 38.77
N ASP A 408 -42.61 -1.14 37.92
CA ASP A 408 -41.77 -0.65 36.82
C ASP A 408 -40.81 0.45 37.29
N GLY A 409 -40.18 0.21 38.44
CA GLY A 409 -39.25 1.11 39.11
C GLY A 409 -39.89 2.33 39.78
N VAL A 410 -41.18 2.58 39.59
CA VAL A 410 -41.91 3.71 40.19
C VAL A 410 -42.32 3.37 41.61
N ARG A 411 -41.92 4.19 42.59
CA ARG A 411 -42.30 4.03 43.99
C ARG A 411 -43.79 4.31 44.15
N GLN A 412 -44.53 3.32 44.65
CA GLN A 412 -45.93 3.46 44.99
C GLN A 412 -46.06 3.95 46.42
N ASN A 413 -46.87 4.99 46.64
CA ASN A 413 -47.15 5.53 47.97
C ASN A 413 -48.26 4.71 48.66
N GLU A 414 -49.26 5.37 49.25
CA GLU A 414 -50.23 4.77 50.15
C GLU A 414 -50.95 3.55 49.54
N GLY A 415 -51.02 2.45 50.30
CA GLY A 415 -51.87 1.31 49.93
C GLY A 415 -51.41 -0.06 50.41
N TRP A 416 -52.31 -1.03 50.26
CA TRP A 416 -52.07 -2.44 50.54
C TRP A 416 -51.17 -3.07 49.47
N ARG A 417 -50.23 -3.91 49.91
CA ARG A 417 -49.27 -4.63 49.06
C ARG A 417 -49.19 -6.10 49.49
N HIS A 418 -48.89 -6.98 48.55
CA HIS A 418 -48.73 -8.41 48.82
C HIS A 418 -47.40 -8.91 48.26
N ALA A 419 -46.58 -9.54 49.10
CA ALA A 419 -45.30 -10.11 48.72
C ALA A 419 -44.86 -11.19 49.71
N TRP A 420 -44.05 -12.15 49.24
CA TRP A 420 -43.56 -13.25 50.08
C TRP A 420 -44.68 -14.01 50.84
N GLY A 421 -45.91 -14.02 50.31
CA GLY A 421 -47.08 -14.64 50.96
C GLY A 421 -47.74 -13.81 52.06
N TYR A 422 -47.27 -12.59 52.34
CA TYR A 422 -47.79 -11.74 53.40
C TYR A 422 -48.35 -10.41 52.88
N THR A 423 -49.16 -9.76 53.72
CA THR A 423 -49.81 -8.47 53.42
C THR A 423 -49.11 -7.34 54.17
N TYR A 424 -48.84 -6.25 53.46
CA TYR A 424 -48.13 -5.07 53.96
C TYR A 424 -48.96 -3.81 53.69
N TRP A 425 -48.68 -2.74 54.43
CA TRP A 425 -49.20 -1.40 54.15
C TRP A 425 -48.04 -0.42 53.96
N THR A 426 -48.07 0.36 52.88
CA THR A 426 -47.18 1.51 52.69
C THR A 426 -47.94 2.80 52.98
N ASP A 427 -47.29 3.75 53.67
CA ASP A 427 -47.88 5.05 54.02
C ASP A 427 -47.89 6.04 52.85
N SER A 428 -48.35 7.27 53.09
CA SER A 428 -48.41 8.36 52.09
C SER A 428 -47.05 8.76 51.51
N THR A 429 -45.95 8.39 52.16
CA THR A 429 -44.57 8.59 51.68
C THR A 429 -44.00 7.33 50.99
N GLY A 430 -44.75 6.23 50.99
CA GLY A 430 -44.40 4.93 50.41
C GLY A 430 -43.63 4.01 51.35
N ARG A 431 -43.45 4.39 52.62
CA ARG A 431 -42.73 3.60 53.61
C ARG A 431 -43.61 2.47 54.13
N ALA A 432 -43.12 1.25 54.16
CA ALA A 432 -43.79 0.17 54.86
C ALA A 432 -43.85 0.48 56.36
N VAL A 433 -45.03 0.33 56.95
CA VAL A 433 -45.31 0.66 58.35
C VAL A 433 -45.06 -0.53 59.28
N GLN A 434 -44.89 -0.22 60.57
CA GLN A 434 -44.79 -1.19 61.66
C GLN A 434 -45.73 -0.81 62.81
N GLY A 435 -45.94 -1.73 63.73
CA GLY A 435 -46.74 -1.50 64.92
C GLY A 435 -48.23 -1.47 64.63
N HIS A 436 -48.97 -0.90 65.58
CA HIS A 436 -50.41 -0.67 65.44
C HIS A 436 -50.66 0.52 64.52
N GLN A 437 -51.51 0.32 63.52
CA GLN A 437 -51.84 1.29 62.49
C GLN A 437 -53.34 1.30 62.25
N THR A 438 -53.93 2.50 62.24
CA THR A 438 -55.35 2.69 61.91
C THR A 438 -55.45 3.06 60.43
N ILE A 439 -56.01 2.18 59.62
CA ILE A 439 -56.14 2.35 58.16
C ILE A 439 -57.64 2.35 57.82
N ALA A 440 -58.13 3.46 57.26
CA ALA A 440 -59.55 3.65 56.93
C ALA A 440 -60.51 3.30 58.09
N GLY A 441 -60.14 3.66 59.32
CA GLY A 441 -60.95 3.43 60.53
C GLY A 441 -60.91 2.01 61.10
N LYS A 442 -60.02 1.14 60.60
CA LYS A 442 -59.77 -0.20 61.15
C LYS A 442 -58.34 -0.32 61.65
N ASP A 443 -58.15 -0.99 62.78
CA ASP A 443 -56.84 -1.20 63.38
C ASP A 443 -56.19 -2.49 62.90
N TYR A 444 -54.92 -2.40 62.51
CA TYR A 444 -54.09 -3.49 62.03
C TYR A 444 -52.74 -3.46 62.75
N TYR A 445 -52.11 -4.63 62.93
CA TYR A 445 -50.78 -4.73 63.53
C TYR A 445 -49.78 -5.33 62.53
N PHE A 446 -48.71 -4.58 62.22
CA PHE A 446 -47.72 -4.94 61.19
C PHE A 446 -46.38 -5.46 61.78
N GLY A 447 -46.39 -5.90 63.04
CA GLY A 447 -45.17 -6.30 63.75
C GLY A 447 -44.24 -5.13 64.08
N ASN A 448 -43.30 -5.34 65.01
CA ASN A 448 -42.30 -4.34 65.45
C ASN A 448 -40.85 -4.90 65.40
N ASP A 449 -40.65 -5.99 64.67
CA ASP A 449 -39.43 -6.82 64.67
C ASP A 449 -38.67 -6.76 63.33
N GLY A 450 -38.95 -5.75 62.51
CA GLY A 450 -38.32 -5.64 61.18
C GLY A 450 -39.02 -6.42 60.07
N THR A 451 -40.19 -7.02 60.33
CA THR A 451 -40.90 -7.86 59.35
C THR A 451 -41.99 -7.14 58.55
N TYR A 452 -42.60 -6.09 59.09
CA TYR A 452 -43.51 -5.15 58.40
C TYR A 452 -44.84 -5.73 57.87
N TYR A 453 -45.13 -7.02 58.05
CA TYR A 453 -46.36 -7.63 57.56
C TYR A 453 -47.47 -7.69 58.62
N MET A 454 -48.71 -7.65 58.15
CA MET A 454 -49.94 -7.71 58.95
C MET A 454 -50.08 -9.07 59.65
N ARG A 455 -50.36 -9.06 60.96
CA ARG A 455 -50.57 -10.26 61.80
C ARG A 455 -52.04 -10.56 62.06
#